data_AF-A0A4Q7Z7S1-F1
#
_entry.id   AF-A0A4Q7Z7S1-F1
#
_cell.length_a   1.000
_cell.length_b   1.000
_cell.length_c   1.000
_cell.angle_alpha   90.00
_cell.angle_beta   90.00
_cell.angle_gamma   90.00
#
_symmetry.space_group_name_H-M   'P 1'
#
loop_
_entity.id
_entity.type
_entity.pdbx_description
1 polymer ?
#
loop_
_entity_poly.entity_id
_entity_poly.type
_entity_poly.pdbx_seq_one_letter_code
_entity_poly.pdbx_strand_id
1 'polypeptide(L)'
;MKVALFLLADLWMIFAGYFYGWRLIRRYGNYLLGLEWMVVATSGSNFLLWSLSGADKDSVMYDVAYFFDAFSRSVGITLILIMGLMKVTHRYKPSLGVDVGVFGVAIVAGLVLRPFHGADLHTDRGAFSVAAFYVAANLLTTVFIGFFVKRLWDAGAKRPAIWTGLVTAAGTTIALTYDFFPLTFDDANRTIFYTAALATWGTQGFVYFRAYRTLHDHNASSAAAPAHAGGPVAGTPSTRRESI
;
A
#
# COMPACT_ATOMS: atom_id res chain seq x y z
N MET A 1 20.37 0.39 -21.45
CA MET A 1 19.28 1.26 -20.95
C MET A 1 18.23 0.51 -20.14
N LYS A 2 17.61 -0.57 -20.67
CA LYS A 2 16.57 -1.35 -19.98
C LYS A 2 17.00 -1.86 -18.58
N VAL A 3 18.17 -2.49 -18.49
CA VAL A 3 18.72 -3.00 -17.21
C VAL A 3 18.94 -1.87 -16.19
N ALA A 4 19.46 -0.72 -16.60
CA ALA A 4 19.67 0.40 -15.68
C ALA A 4 18.35 0.96 -15.13
N LEU A 5 17.31 1.03 -15.96
CA LEU A 5 15.97 1.46 -15.52
C LEU A 5 15.33 0.46 -14.56
N PHE A 6 15.49 -0.84 -14.84
CA PHE A 6 15.07 -1.92 -13.96
C PHE A 6 15.72 -1.80 -12.57
N LEU A 7 17.06 -1.71 -12.51
CA LEU A 7 17.80 -1.58 -11.26
C LEU A 7 17.42 -0.32 -10.49
N LEU A 8 17.23 0.80 -11.20
CA LEU A 8 16.79 2.06 -10.59
C LEU A 8 15.38 1.95 -10.00
N ALA A 9 14.45 1.30 -10.71
CA ALA A 9 13.10 1.07 -10.24
C ALA A 9 13.07 0.18 -8.98
N ASP A 10 13.91 -0.86 -8.96
CA ASP A 10 14.03 -1.74 -7.79
C ASP A 10 14.61 -1.00 -6.58
N LEU A 11 15.72 -0.27 -6.77
CA LEU A 11 16.32 0.57 -5.72
C LEU A 11 15.33 1.61 -5.19
N TRP A 12 14.51 2.20 -6.06
CA TRP A 12 13.44 3.10 -5.65
C TRP A 12 12.41 2.40 -4.77
N MET A 13 11.95 1.21 -5.15
CA MET A 13 11.00 0.43 -4.36
C MET A 13 11.58 0.04 -3.00
N ILE A 14 12.81 -0.47 -2.97
CA ILE A 14 13.52 -0.86 -1.75
C ILE A 14 13.66 0.34 -0.81
N PHE A 15 14.13 1.49 -1.34
CA PHE A 15 14.23 2.72 -0.58
C PHE A 15 12.87 3.15 -0.03
N ALA A 16 11.84 3.21 -0.88
CA ALA A 16 10.51 3.64 -0.48
C ALA A 16 9.93 2.73 0.61
N GLY A 17 10.06 1.42 0.47
CA GLY A 17 9.56 0.46 1.46
C GLY A 17 10.27 0.60 2.81
N TYR A 18 11.60 0.56 2.88
CA TYR A 18 12.29 0.72 4.16
C TYR A 18 12.12 2.10 4.78
N PHE A 19 12.27 3.17 3.99
CA PHE A 19 12.25 4.54 4.50
C PHE A 19 10.85 4.97 4.97
N TYR A 20 9.82 4.75 4.15
CA TYR A 20 8.46 5.12 4.53
C TYR A 20 7.84 4.12 5.51
N GLY A 21 8.17 2.84 5.41
CA GLY A 21 7.80 1.82 6.39
C GLY A 21 8.31 2.16 7.78
N TRP A 22 9.60 2.51 7.90
CA TRP A 22 10.17 2.96 9.17
C TRP A 22 9.49 4.21 9.73
N ARG A 23 9.16 5.19 8.87
CA ARG A 23 8.44 6.40 9.30
C ARG A 23 7.02 6.11 9.76
N LEU A 24 6.32 5.16 9.14
CA LEU A 24 4.99 4.72 9.57
C LEU A 24 5.00 4.15 10.98
N ILE A 25 6.01 3.33 11.28
CA ILE A 25 6.22 2.78 12.63
C ILE A 25 6.58 3.91 13.61
N ARG A 26 7.67 4.62 13.35
CA ARG A 26 8.25 5.56 14.32
C ARG A 26 7.41 6.80 14.59
N ARG A 27 6.75 7.36 13.56
CA ARG A 27 6.00 8.62 13.73
C ARG A 27 4.51 8.39 13.99
N TYR A 28 3.95 7.31 13.48
CA TYR A 28 2.50 7.10 13.52
C TYR A 28 2.09 5.83 14.28
N GLY A 29 3.04 5.03 14.75
CA GLY A 29 2.77 3.74 15.41
C GLY A 29 1.92 2.82 14.55
N ASN A 30 2.07 2.89 13.22
CA ASN A 30 1.31 2.07 12.28
C ASN A 30 2.18 0.89 11.84
N TYR A 31 2.14 -0.17 12.66
CA TYR A 31 2.93 -1.39 12.44
C TYR A 31 2.45 -2.16 11.21
N LEU A 32 1.15 -2.21 10.95
CA LEU A 32 0.56 -2.85 9.77
C LEU A 32 1.17 -2.31 8.47
N LEU A 33 1.02 -1.02 8.18
CA LEU A 33 1.59 -0.43 6.95
C LEU A 33 3.12 -0.43 6.99
N GLY A 34 3.69 -0.17 8.17
CA GLY A 34 5.13 -0.05 8.35
C GLY A 34 5.88 -1.34 8.00
N LEU A 35 5.44 -2.46 8.55
CA LEU A 35 6.03 -3.78 8.31
C LEU A 35 5.72 -4.28 6.91
N GLU A 36 4.51 -4.05 6.38
CA GLU A 36 4.19 -4.41 4.99
C GLU A 36 5.14 -3.73 3.99
N TRP A 37 5.42 -2.44 4.18
CA TRP A 37 6.35 -1.73 3.31
C TRP A 37 7.77 -2.31 3.38
N MET A 38 8.18 -2.79 4.56
CA MET A 38 9.46 -3.48 4.73
C MET A 38 9.46 -4.87 4.11
N VAL A 39 8.33 -5.59 4.12
CA VAL A 39 8.16 -6.86 3.42
C VAL A 39 8.33 -6.67 1.91
N VAL A 40 7.67 -5.68 1.31
CA VAL A 40 7.84 -5.33 -0.11
C VAL A 40 9.31 -4.98 -0.42
N ALA A 41 9.96 -4.17 0.43
CA ALA A 41 11.38 -3.86 0.24
C ALA A 41 12.30 -5.08 0.39
N THR A 42 11.96 -6.03 1.27
CA THR A 42 12.70 -7.27 1.46
C THR A 42 12.55 -8.18 0.24
N SER A 43 11.35 -8.27 -0.34
CA SER A 43 11.11 -8.94 -1.62
C SER A 43 12.00 -8.35 -2.72
N GLY A 44 11.94 -7.02 -2.92
CA GLY A 44 12.77 -6.33 -3.92
C GLY A 44 14.27 -6.51 -3.68
N SER A 45 14.73 -6.48 -2.43
CA SER A 45 16.15 -6.69 -2.11
C SER A 45 16.63 -8.08 -2.52
N ASN A 46 15.83 -9.12 -2.27
CA ASN A 46 16.17 -10.48 -2.69
C ASN A 46 16.10 -10.65 -4.20
N PHE A 47 15.10 -10.03 -4.84
CA PHE A 47 14.94 -10.03 -6.30
C PHE A 47 16.12 -9.32 -7.00
N LEU A 48 16.58 -8.19 -6.47
CA LEU A 48 17.75 -7.46 -6.94
C LEU A 48 19.01 -8.31 -6.85
N LEU A 49 19.27 -8.89 -5.67
CA LEU A 49 20.45 -9.71 -5.44
C LEU A 49 20.45 -10.96 -6.33
N TRP A 50 19.29 -11.60 -6.49
CA TRP A 50 19.10 -12.70 -7.42
C TRP A 50 19.42 -12.27 -8.86
N SER A 51 18.85 -11.15 -9.33
CA SER A 51 19.07 -10.64 -10.69
C SER A 51 20.52 -10.24 -10.95
N LEU A 52 21.24 -9.71 -9.96
CA LEU A 52 22.64 -9.29 -10.09
C LEU A 52 23.63 -10.46 -10.00
N SER A 53 23.31 -11.48 -9.21
CA SER A 53 24.15 -12.67 -9.06
C SER A 53 24.04 -13.64 -10.23
N GLY A 54 23.01 -13.50 -11.07
CA GLY A 54 22.73 -14.45 -12.15
C GLY A 54 22.38 -15.85 -11.62
N ALA A 55 21.88 -15.93 -10.38
CA ALA A 55 21.54 -17.18 -9.74
C ALA A 55 20.33 -17.85 -10.41
N ASP A 56 20.26 -19.17 -10.32
CA ASP A 56 19.14 -19.93 -10.89
C ASP A 56 17.82 -19.68 -10.13
N LYS A 57 16.70 -20.06 -10.77
CA LYS A 57 15.35 -19.95 -10.19
C LYS A 57 15.15 -20.85 -8.96
N ASP A 58 15.99 -21.86 -8.79
CA ASP A 58 15.97 -22.74 -7.60
C ASP A 58 16.74 -22.14 -6.40
N SER A 59 17.27 -20.92 -6.55
CA SER A 59 18.00 -20.26 -5.46
C SER A 59 17.08 -19.80 -4.34
N VAL A 60 17.61 -19.79 -3.11
CA VAL A 60 16.90 -19.29 -1.94
C VAL A 60 16.49 -17.82 -2.11
N MET A 61 17.29 -17.01 -2.82
CA MET A 61 16.96 -15.61 -3.09
C MET A 61 15.69 -15.47 -3.95
N TYR A 62 15.55 -16.32 -4.97
CA TYR A 62 14.34 -16.37 -5.80
C TYR A 62 13.13 -16.78 -4.96
N ASP A 63 13.23 -17.87 -4.21
CA ASP A 63 12.13 -18.39 -3.38
C ASP A 63 11.67 -17.37 -2.32
N VAL A 64 12.62 -16.67 -1.68
CA VAL A 64 12.31 -15.62 -0.70
C VAL A 64 11.66 -14.40 -1.36
N ALA A 65 12.15 -13.97 -2.53
CA ALA A 65 11.57 -12.84 -3.25
C ALA A 65 10.09 -13.09 -3.60
N TYR A 66 9.80 -14.25 -4.18
CA TYR A 66 8.44 -14.60 -4.60
C TYR A 66 7.53 -15.06 -3.45
N PHE A 67 8.10 -15.57 -2.35
CA PHE A 67 7.35 -15.74 -1.10
C PHE A 67 6.77 -14.41 -0.61
N PHE A 68 7.61 -13.37 -0.53
CA PHE A 68 7.16 -12.04 -0.09
C PHE A 68 6.28 -11.34 -1.14
N ASP A 69 6.48 -11.57 -2.44
CA ASP A 69 5.56 -11.10 -3.48
C ASP A 69 4.16 -11.71 -3.30
N ALA A 70 4.08 -13.04 -3.12
CA ALA A 70 2.84 -13.76 -2.87
C ALA A 70 2.15 -13.31 -1.56
N PHE A 71 2.93 -13.13 -0.49
CA PHE A 71 2.48 -12.53 0.77
C PHE A 71 1.81 -11.17 0.54
N SER A 72 2.50 -10.27 -0.16
CA SER A 72 2.06 -8.89 -0.34
C SER A 72 0.85 -8.79 -1.27
N ARG A 73 0.82 -9.57 -2.36
CA ARG A 73 -0.29 -9.57 -3.32
C ARG A 73 -1.55 -10.24 -2.77
N SER A 74 -1.41 -11.20 -1.86
CA SER A 74 -2.54 -11.88 -1.24
C SER A 74 -3.17 -11.05 -0.12
N VAL A 75 -2.40 -10.73 0.91
CA VAL A 75 -2.90 -10.20 2.19
C VAL A 75 -2.21 -8.88 2.58
N GLY A 76 -0.96 -8.67 2.18
CA GLY A 76 -0.16 -7.49 2.55
C GLY A 76 -0.66 -6.15 2.00
N ILE A 77 -0.46 -5.89 0.72
CA ILE A 77 -0.94 -4.70 0.00
C ILE A 77 -2.46 -4.72 -0.20
N THR A 78 -3.17 -5.68 0.41
CA THR A 78 -4.63 -5.79 0.38
C THR A 78 -5.22 -5.56 1.77
N LEU A 79 -5.39 -6.62 2.57
CA LEU A 79 -6.01 -6.57 3.89
C LEU A 79 -5.19 -5.75 4.89
N ILE A 80 -3.87 -5.99 4.98
CA ILE A 80 -2.98 -5.25 5.89
C ILE A 80 -2.96 -3.76 5.52
N LEU A 81 -2.91 -3.45 4.21
CA LEU A 81 -3.05 -2.08 3.71
C LEU A 81 -4.37 -1.43 4.16
N ILE A 82 -5.51 -2.10 3.92
CA ILE A 82 -6.84 -1.60 4.32
C ILE A 82 -6.86 -1.31 5.81
N MET A 83 -6.49 -2.28 6.65
CA MET A 83 -6.50 -2.16 8.11
C MET A 83 -5.56 -1.05 8.59
N GLY A 84 -4.39 -0.94 7.98
CA GLY A 84 -3.45 0.13 8.26
C GLY A 84 -4.00 1.52 7.92
N LEU A 85 -4.72 1.67 6.82
CA LEU A 85 -5.40 2.91 6.43
C LEU A 85 -6.68 3.19 7.26
N MET A 86 -7.31 2.16 7.82
CA MET A 86 -8.43 2.32 8.75
C MET A 86 -8.06 3.12 10.01
N LYS A 87 -6.77 3.19 10.36
CA LYS A 87 -6.29 4.06 11.44
C LYS A 87 -6.58 5.54 11.19
N VAL A 88 -6.52 6.01 9.94
CA VAL A 88 -6.80 7.41 9.57
C VAL A 88 -8.18 7.64 8.97
N THR A 89 -8.84 6.60 8.46
CA THR A 89 -10.20 6.74 7.91
C THR A 89 -11.30 6.46 8.93
N HIS A 90 -11.07 5.51 9.85
CA HIS A 90 -12.05 5.00 10.81
C HIS A 90 -11.59 5.13 12.27
N ARG A 91 -10.40 5.70 12.53
CA ARG A 91 -9.77 5.73 13.86
C ARG A 91 -9.56 4.33 14.47
N TYR A 92 -9.44 3.32 13.60
CA TYR A 92 -9.23 1.95 14.01
C TYR A 92 -7.89 1.78 14.74
N LYS A 93 -7.91 1.02 15.83
CA LYS A 93 -6.73 0.67 16.63
C LYS A 93 -6.71 -0.85 16.78
N PRO A 94 -6.00 -1.58 15.91
CA PRO A 94 -5.89 -3.02 16.05
C PRO A 94 -5.21 -3.37 17.38
N SER A 95 -5.63 -4.49 17.97
CA SER A 95 -4.90 -5.08 19.09
C SER A 95 -3.65 -5.81 18.57
N LEU A 96 -2.67 -6.04 19.45
CA LEU A 96 -1.46 -6.78 19.09
C LEU A 96 -1.78 -8.16 18.52
N GLY A 97 -2.79 -8.86 19.06
CA GLY A 97 -3.22 -10.16 18.56
C GLY A 97 -3.78 -10.10 17.13
N VAL A 98 -4.48 -9.03 16.78
CA VAL A 98 -4.97 -8.81 15.42
C VAL A 98 -3.81 -8.52 14.46
N ASP A 99 -2.85 -7.67 14.87
CA ASP A 99 -1.65 -7.39 14.08
C ASP A 99 -0.86 -8.67 13.81
N VAL A 100 -0.56 -9.46 14.85
CA VAL A 100 0.15 -10.73 14.69
C VAL A 100 -0.66 -11.73 13.86
N GLY A 101 -1.97 -11.82 14.08
CA GLY A 101 -2.84 -12.74 13.36
C GLY A 101 -2.88 -12.47 11.86
N VAL A 102 -3.00 -11.20 11.44
CA VAL A 102 -3.06 -10.85 10.01
C VAL A 102 -1.72 -11.11 9.31
N PHE A 103 -0.59 -10.82 9.96
CA PHE A 103 0.73 -11.20 9.44
C PHE A 103 0.90 -12.72 9.37
N GLY A 104 0.39 -13.47 10.36
CA GLY A 104 0.39 -14.94 10.33
C GLY A 104 -0.40 -15.50 9.14
N VAL A 105 -1.60 -14.97 8.88
CA VAL A 105 -2.41 -15.34 7.71
C VAL A 105 -1.66 -15.02 6.41
N ALA A 106 -1.02 -13.85 6.34
CA ALA A 106 -0.23 -13.45 5.18
C ALA A 106 1.00 -14.35 4.95
N ILE A 107 1.67 -14.81 6.01
CA ILE A 107 2.77 -15.80 5.92
C ILE A 107 2.23 -17.11 5.33
N VAL A 108 1.13 -17.63 5.86
CA VAL A 108 0.53 -18.87 5.35
C VAL A 108 0.12 -18.72 3.88
N ALA A 109 -0.51 -17.60 3.53
CA ALA A 109 -0.87 -17.28 2.15
C ALA A 109 0.37 -17.23 1.24
N GLY A 110 1.44 -16.55 1.65
CA GLY A 110 2.70 -16.52 0.90
C GLY A 110 3.29 -17.91 0.68
N LEU A 111 3.31 -18.77 1.70
CA LEU A 111 3.85 -20.14 1.60
C LEU A 111 3.02 -21.03 0.67
N VAL A 112 1.68 -20.91 0.75
CA VAL A 112 0.75 -21.73 -0.03
C VAL A 112 0.66 -21.27 -1.49
N LEU A 113 0.74 -19.96 -1.74
CA LEU A 113 0.49 -19.40 -3.07
C LEU A 113 1.75 -19.24 -3.91
N ARG A 114 2.93 -19.08 -3.30
CA ARG A 114 4.20 -18.95 -4.05
C ARG A 114 4.50 -20.08 -5.06
N PRO A 115 4.15 -21.37 -4.84
CA PRO A 115 4.51 -22.43 -5.79
C PRO A 115 3.81 -22.30 -7.15
N PHE A 116 2.71 -21.53 -7.22
CA PHE A 116 1.98 -21.28 -8.45
C PHE A 116 2.60 -20.17 -9.31
N HIS A 117 3.66 -19.51 -8.83
CA HIS A 117 4.33 -18.47 -9.58
C HIS A 117 4.96 -19.01 -10.86
N GLY A 118 4.69 -18.36 -11.99
CA GLY A 118 5.23 -18.74 -13.29
C GLY A 118 4.61 -20.01 -13.91
N ALA A 119 3.63 -20.63 -13.25
CA ALA A 119 2.86 -21.72 -13.84
C ALA A 119 1.95 -21.20 -14.96
N ASP A 120 1.70 -22.04 -15.96
CA ASP A 120 0.87 -21.69 -17.11
C ASP A 120 -0.62 -21.73 -16.73
N LEU A 121 -1.28 -20.58 -16.80
CA LEU A 121 -2.69 -20.40 -16.43
C LEU A 121 -3.65 -21.18 -17.34
N HIS A 122 -3.23 -21.54 -18.56
CA HIS A 122 -4.06 -22.30 -19.48
C HIS A 122 -4.09 -23.79 -19.17
N THR A 123 -3.06 -24.30 -18.48
CA THR A 123 -2.89 -25.73 -18.18
C THR A 123 -3.05 -26.05 -16.70
N ASP A 124 -2.73 -25.11 -15.81
CA ASP A 124 -2.86 -25.25 -14.36
C ASP A 124 -4.05 -24.45 -13.81
N ARG A 125 -5.10 -25.18 -13.41
CA ARG A 125 -6.30 -24.60 -12.79
C ARG A 125 -6.01 -23.95 -11.43
N GLY A 126 -5.03 -24.46 -10.69
CA GLY A 126 -4.56 -23.87 -9.44
C GLY A 126 -3.93 -22.51 -9.70
N ALA A 127 -3.02 -22.44 -10.67
CA ALA A 127 -2.37 -21.19 -11.07
C ALA A 127 -3.39 -20.13 -11.53
N PHE A 128 -4.37 -20.51 -12.36
CA PHE A 128 -5.48 -19.63 -12.74
C PHE A 128 -6.25 -19.11 -11.51
N SER A 129 -6.58 -19.98 -10.57
CA SER A 129 -7.35 -19.61 -9.37
C SER A 129 -6.57 -18.65 -8.48
N VAL A 130 -5.26 -18.86 -8.33
CA VAL A 130 -4.37 -17.97 -7.56
C VAL A 130 -4.24 -16.61 -8.24
N ALA A 131 -4.02 -16.57 -9.55
CA ALA A 131 -3.99 -15.32 -10.31
C ALA A 131 -5.31 -14.54 -10.20
N ALA A 132 -6.45 -15.24 -10.34
CA ALA A 132 -7.78 -14.65 -10.19
C ALA A 132 -7.99 -14.10 -8.78
N PHE A 133 -7.54 -14.83 -7.75
CA PHE A 133 -7.57 -14.37 -6.37
C PHE A 133 -6.75 -13.09 -6.16
N TYR A 134 -5.52 -13.01 -6.68
CA TYR A 134 -4.71 -11.80 -6.56
C TYR A 134 -5.38 -10.59 -7.22
N VAL A 135 -5.96 -10.75 -8.41
CA VAL A 135 -6.69 -9.67 -9.08
C VAL A 135 -7.94 -9.29 -8.29
N ALA A 136 -8.73 -10.26 -7.81
CA ALA A 136 -9.90 -9.97 -7.01
C ALA A 136 -9.55 -9.21 -5.73
N ALA A 137 -8.50 -9.63 -5.01
CA ALA A 137 -8.01 -8.96 -3.81
C ALA A 137 -7.51 -7.54 -4.12
N ASN A 138 -6.81 -7.34 -5.24
CA ASN A 138 -6.41 -6.02 -5.72
C ASN A 138 -7.61 -5.12 -6.01
N LEU A 139 -8.61 -5.62 -6.75
CA LEU A 139 -9.81 -4.84 -7.11
C LEU A 139 -10.62 -4.43 -5.89
N LEU A 140 -10.82 -5.34 -4.93
CA LEU A 140 -11.48 -5.03 -3.65
C LEU A 140 -10.71 -3.95 -2.88
N THR A 141 -9.38 -4.05 -2.88
CA THR A 141 -8.51 -3.03 -2.28
C THR A 141 -8.65 -1.70 -3.00
N THR A 142 -8.68 -1.69 -4.33
CA THR A 142 -8.87 -0.47 -5.13
C THR A 142 -10.19 0.22 -4.83
N VAL A 143 -11.27 -0.53 -4.58
CA VAL A 143 -12.55 0.05 -4.11
C VAL A 143 -12.37 0.78 -2.78
N PHE A 144 -11.71 0.15 -1.80
CA PHE A 144 -11.41 0.80 -0.52
C PHE A 144 -10.49 2.03 -0.67
N ILE A 145 -9.48 1.96 -1.54
CA ILE A 145 -8.62 3.10 -1.82
C ILE A 145 -9.40 4.23 -2.50
N GLY A 146 -10.40 3.92 -3.35
CA GLY A 146 -11.32 4.92 -3.89
C GLY A 146 -12.07 5.68 -2.78
N PHE A 147 -12.52 4.97 -1.74
CA PHE A 147 -13.07 5.60 -0.55
C PHE A 147 -12.03 6.45 0.21
N PHE A 148 -10.79 5.97 0.36
CA PHE A 148 -9.70 6.74 0.97
C PHE A 148 -9.38 8.02 0.19
N VAL A 149 -9.35 7.95 -1.15
CA VAL A 149 -9.21 9.09 -2.07
C VAL A 149 -10.33 10.09 -1.86
N LYS A 150 -11.58 9.62 -1.76
CA LYS A 150 -12.73 10.48 -1.44
C LYS A 150 -12.53 11.19 -0.09
N ARG A 151 -12.10 10.49 0.95
CA ARG A 151 -11.82 11.11 2.26
C ARG A 151 -10.73 12.19 2.18
N LEU A 152 -9.66 11.96 1.43
CA LEU A 152 -8.62 12.97 1.19
C LEU A 152 -9.19 14.19 0.44
N TRP A 153 -10.01 13.93 -0.57
CA TRP A 153 -10.67 14.97 -1.35
C TRP A 153 -11.55 15.84 -0.47
N ASP A 154 -12.38 15.23 0.37
CA ASP A 154 -13.31 15.91 1.27
C ASP A 154 -12.56 16.69 2.37
N ALA A 155 -11.39 16.21 2.80
CA ALA A 155 -10.47 16.94 3.69
C ALA A 155 -9.71 18.10 3.02
N GLY A 156 -10.01 18.42 1.76
CA GLY A 156 -9.36 19.49 0.99
C GLY A 156 -8.00 19.11 0.40
N ALA A 157 -7.50 17.89 0.64
CA ALA A 157 -6.21 17.40 0.17
C ALA A 157 -6.28 16.88 -1.29
N LYS A 158 -6.66 17.75 -2.23
CA LYS A 158 -6.92 17.40 -3.64
C LYS A 158 -5.71 16.77 -4.34
N ARG A 159 -4.51 17.36 -4.17
CA ARG A 159 -3.28 16.85 -4.80
C ARG A 159 -2.93 15.43 -4.32
N PRO A 160 -2.84 15.14 -3.00
CA PRO A 160 -2.68 13.77 -2.51
C PRO A 160 -3.78 12.82 -3.00
N ALA A 161 -5.04 13.26 -3.04
CA ALA A 161 -6.15 12.45 -3.54
C ALA A 161 -5.96 12.02 -5.01
N ILE A 162 -5.62 12.98 -5.89
CA ILE A 162 -5.36 12.72 -7.32
C ILE A 162 -4.20 11.73 -7.48
N TRP A 163 -3.06 12.01 -6.85
CA TRP A 163 -1.90 11.11 -6.96
C TRP A 163 -2.19 9.72 -6.43
N THR A 164 -2.92 9.61 -5.32
CA THR A 164 -3.35 8.33 -4.76
C THR A 164 -4.22 7.57 -5.76
N GLY A 165 -5.17 8.23 -6.42
CA GLY A 165 -5.99 7.63 -7.48
C GLY A 165 -5.15 7.14 -8.65
N LEU A 166 -4.22 7.96 -9.16
CA LEU A 166 -3.37 7.62 -10.29
C LEU A 166 -2.45 6.43 -10.01
N VAL A 167 -1.76 6.41 -8.87
CA VAL A 167 -0.87 5.28 -8.53
C VAL A 167 -1.64 4.00 -8.24
N THR A 168 -2.89 4.11 -7.75
CA THR A 168 -3.76 2.95 -7.55
C THR A 168 -4.21 2.37 -8.90
N ALA A 169 -4.60 3.24 -9.83
CA ALA A 169 -4.93 2.80 -11.19
C ALA A 169 -3.74 2.13 -11.87
N ALA A 170 -2.53 2.71 -11.75
CA ALA A 170 -1.30 2.08 -12.23
C ALA A 170 -1.06 0.71 -11.57
N GLY A 171 -1.22 0.61 -10.24
CA GLY A 171 -1.07 -0.65 -9.50
C GLY A 171 -2.07 -1.73 -9.94
N THR A 172 -3.32 -1.35 -10.21
CA THR A 172 -4.33 -2.28 -10.75
C THR A 172 -3.99 -2.71 -12.18
N THR A 173 -3.49 -1.81 -13.04
CA THR A 173 -2.99 -2.20 -14.37
C THR A 173 -1.84 -3.20 -14.26
N ILE A 174 -0.89 -2.99 -13.33
CA ILE A 174 0.18 -3.96 -13.07
C ILE A 174 -0.41 -5.30 -12.60
N ALA A 175 -1.38 -5.30 -11.68
CA ALA A 175 -2.00 -6.55 -11.19
C ALA A 175 -2.69 -7.34 -12.31
N LEU A 176 -3.39 -6.66 -13.23
CA LEU A 176 -4.04 -7.30 -14.38
C LEU A 176 -3.03 -7.86 -15.39
N THR A 177 -1.98 -7.08 -15.68
CA THR A 177 -0.95 -7.45 -16.66
C THR A 177 0.10 -8.42 -16.12
N TYR A 178 0.16 -8.62 -14.79
CA TYR A 178 1.07 -9.58 -14.16
C TYR A 178 0.80 -11.00 -14.69
N ASP A 179 -0.45 -11.47 -14.57
CA ASP A 179 -0.80 -12.86 -14.84
C ASP A 179 -1.67 -13.00 -16.10
N PHE A 180 -2.71 -12.17 -16.28
CA PHE A 180 -3.72 -12.39 -17.33
C PHE A 180 -3.39 -11.74 -18.67
N PHE A 181 -2.72 -10.59 -18.64
CA PHE A 181 -2.46 -9.79 -19.84
C PHE A 181 -0.96 -9.46 -19.95
N PRO A 182 -0.08 -10.47 -20.11
CA PRO A 182 1.34 -10.23 -20.25
C PRO A 182 1.62 -9.37 -21.49
N LEU A 183 2.60 -8.47 -21.37
CA LEU A 183 2.99 -7.56 -22.44
C LEU A 183 3.68 -8.36 -23.56
N THR A 184 3.04 -8.46 -24.73
CA THR A 184 3.54 -9.26 -25.86
C THR A 184 4.86 -8.76 -26.46
N PHE A 185 5.25 -7.52 -26.15
CA PHE A 185 6.49 -6.88 -26.59
C PHE A 185 7.62 -6.93 -25.55
N ASP A 186 7.40 -7.57 -24.39
CA ASP A 186 8.41 -7.70 -23.36
C ASP A 186 9.47 -8.75 -23.72
N ASP A 187 10.64 -8.67 -23.10
CA ASP A 187 11.68 -9.69 -23.27
C ASP A 187 11.39 -10.95 -22.43
N ALA A 188 12.16 -12.01 -22.68
CA ALA A 188 11.99 -13.31 -22.00
C ALA A 188 12.08 -13.22 -20.47
N ASN A 189 12.79 -12.22 -19.94
CA ASN A 189 12.92 -11.97 -18.51
C ASN A 189 11.85 -11.01 -17.97
N ARG A 190 10.91 -10.56 -18.82
CA ARG A 190 9.87 -9.59 -18.51
C ARG A 190 10.44 -8.27 -17.94
N THR A 191 11.58 -7.83 -18.44
CA THR A 191 12.31 -6.69 -17.87
C THR A 191 11.49 -5.41 -17.91
N ILE A 192 10.69 -5.19 -18.96
CA ILE A 192 9.86 -3.98 -19.09
C ILE A 192 8.74 -4.01 -18.05
N PHE A 193 8.04 -5.15 -17.95
CA PHE A 193 7.00 -5.35 -16.95
C PHE A 193 7.53 -5.15 -15.54
N TYR A 194 8.62 -5.83 -15.15
CA TYR A 194 9.17 -5.70 -13.81
C TYR A 194 9.66 -4.28 -13.53
N THR A 195 10.27 -3.60 -14.50
CA THR A 195 10.62 -2.18 -14.34
C THR A 195 9.40 -1.33 -14.01
N ALA A 196 8.30 -1.50 -14.75
CA ALA A 196 7.06 -0.77 -14.52
C ALA A 196 6.40 -1.14 -13.19
N ALA A 197 6.41 -2.42 -12.83
CA ALA A 197 5.85 -2.94 -11.58
C ALA A 197 6.59 -2.37 -10.36
N LEU A 198 7.92 -2.52 -10.31
CA LEU A 198 8.78 -2.03 -9.23
C LEU A 198 8.67 -0.50 -9.07
N ALA A 199 8.70 0.24 -10.18
CA ALA A 199 8.51 1.69 -10.15
C ALA A 199 7.13 2.07 -9.60
N THR A 200 6.08 1.34 -9.99
CA THR A 200 4.71 1.56 -9.53
C THR A 200 4.58 1.28 -8.04
N TRP A 201 5.05 0.11 -7.57
CA TRP A 201 4.95 -0.27 -6.16
C TRP A 201 5.75 0.65 -5.24
N GLY A 202 6.97 1.05 -5.63
CA GLY A 202 7.74 2.05 -4.90
C GLY A 202 7.02 3.41 -4.83
N THR A 203 6.40 3.81 -5.94
CA THR A 203 5.65 5.08 -6.00
C THR A 203 4.34 5.02 -5.23
N GLN A 204 3.61 3.90 -5.24
CA GLN A 204 2.46 3.65 -4.36
C GLN A 204 2.91 3.78 -2.90
N GLY A 205 4.05 3.17 -2.56
CA GLY A 205 4.64 3.25 -1.23
C GLY A 205 4.84 4.69 -0.75
N PHE A 206 5.43 5.52 -1.60
CA PHE A 206 5.63 6.95 -1.36
C PHE A 206 4.32 7.76 -1.27
N VAL A 207 3.43 7.58 -2.24
CA VAL A 207 2.21 8.38 -2.36
C VAL A 207 1.22 8.04 -1.25
N TYR A 208 1.03 6.75 -0.95
CA TYR A 208 0.17 6.33 0.16
C TYR A 208 0.71 6.81 1.51
N PHE A 209 2.03 6.80 1.72
CA PHE A 209 2.62 7.42 2.91
C PHE A 209 2.29 8.91 3.02
N ARG A 210 2.45 9.67 1.93
CA ARG A 210 2.15 11.12 1.90
C ARG A 210 0.67 11.37 2.15
N ALA A 211 -0.20 10.61 1.53
CA ALA A 211 -1.64 10.68 1.69
C ALA A 211 -2.07 10.33 3.13
N TYR A 212 -1.52 9.25 3.69
CA TYR A 212 -1.75 8.84 5.08
C TYR A 212 -1.40 9.97 6.03
N ARG A 213 -0.20 10.54 5.89
CA ARG A 213 0.24 11.68 6.72
C ARG A 213 -0.73 12.85 6.61
N THR A 214 -1.11 13.23 5.40
CA THR A 214 -2.02 14.37 5.20
C THR A 214 -3.36 14.16 5.90
N LEU A 215 -3.96 12.97 5.79
CA LEU A 215 -5.22 12.70 6.48
C LEU A 215 -5.04 12.59 8.00
N HIS A 216 -3.91 12.05 8.47
CA HIS A 216 -3.56 12.00 9.88
C HIS A 216 -3.46 13.41 10.49
N ASP A 217 -2.69 14.30 9.86
CA ASP A 217 -2.47 15.68 10.31
C ASP A 217 -3.78 16.48 10.29
N HIS A 218 -4.62 16.27 9.27
CA HIS A 218 -5.98 16.83 9.21
C HIS A 218 -6.83 16.38 10.40
N ASN A 219 -6.91 15.06 10.66
CA ASN A 219 -7.69 14.52 11.78
C ASN A 219 -7.20 15.03 13.14
N ALA A 220 -5.88 15.17 13.33
CA ALA A 220 -5.30 15.70 14.55
C ALA A 220 -5.67 17.18 14.73
N SER A 221 -5.62 17.97 13.67
CA SER A 221 -5.99 19.39 13.68
C SER A 221 -7.48 19.59 13.99
N SER A 222 -8.35 18.77 13.39
CA SER A 222 -9.80 18.79 13.67
C SER A 222 -10.14 18.36 15.10
N ALA A 223 -9.34 17.48 15.71
CA ALA A 223 -9.52 17.09 17.11
C ALA A 223 -9.02 18.15 18.10
N ALA A 224 -8.05 18.97 17.69
CA ALA A 224 -7.49 20.06 18.51
C ALA A 224 -8.29 21.37 18.42
N ALA A 225 -9.15 21.54 17.41
CA ALA A 225 -10.04 22.69 17.31
C ALA A 225 -11.08 22.65 18.46
N PRO A 226 -11.07 23.63 19.39
CA PRO A 226 -11.97 23.62 20.54
C PRO A 226 -13.43 23.80 20.11
N ALA A 227 -14.34 23.20 20.88
CA ALA A 227 -15.79 23.42 20.83
C ALA A 227 -16.17 24.86 21.28
N HIS A 228 -15.56 25.89 20.70
CA HIS A 228 -15.79 27.30 21.02
C HIS A 228 -17.00 27.93 20.31
N ALA A 229 -17.91 27.12 19.75
CA ALA A 229 -19.14 27.61 19.14
C ALA A 229 -20.41 27.19 19.92
N GLY A 230 -20.35 27.22 21.26
CA GLY A 230 -21.47 26.81 22.12
C GLY A 230 -21.54 27.49 23.48
N GLY A 231 -20.93 28.66 23.67
CA GLY A 231 -21.12 29.47 24.87
C GLY A 231 -22.47 30.20 24.82
N PRO A 232 -23.31 30.16 25.89
CA PRO A 232 -24.66 30.70 25.84
C PRO A 232 -24.64 32.22 25.66
N VAL A 233 -25.50 32.69 24.76
CA VAL A 233 -25.90 34.09 24.65
C VAL A 233 -26.62 34.45 25.95
N ALA A 234 -25.86 34.97 26.93
CA ALA A 234 -26.42 35.65 28.08
C ALA A 234 -26.91 37.02 27.60
N GLY A 235 -28.13 37.04 27.07
CA GLY A 235 -28.90 38.25 26.90
C GLY A 235 -29.40 38.76 28.26
N THR A 236 -29.60 40.09 28.28
CA THR A 236 -30.41 40.94 29.18
C THR A 236 -29.64 41.78 30.22
N PRO A 237 -30.18 42.95 30.63
CA PRO A 237 -30.63 44.06 29.78
C PRO A 237 -30.13 45.44 30.27
N SER A 238 -30.23 46.41 29.37
CA SER A 238 -30.19 47.87 29.58
C SER A 238 -30.63 48.36 30.97
N THR A 239 -29.74 49.06 31.69
CA THR A 239 -30.11 50.07 32.68
C THR A 239 -29.77 51.46 32.17
N ARG A 240 -30.76 52.11 31.54
CA ARG A 240 -30.82 53.55 31.31
C ARG A 240 -31.80 54.16 32.32
N ARG A 241 -31.32 54.98 33.25
CA ARG A 241 -32.00 56.10 33.95
C ARG A 241 -30.87 56.99 34.49
N GLU A 242 -30.55 58.11 33.84
CA GLU A 242 -31.15 59.46 34.01
C GLU A 242 -30.95 60.05 35.43
N SER A 243 -30.06 61.06 35.46
CA SER A 243 -30.04 62.30 36.27
C SER A 243 -30.74 62.35 37.62
N ILE A 244 -29.99 62.77 38.66
CA ILE A 244 -30.01 64.11 39.30
C ILE A 244 -28.61 64.39 39.85
#